data_AF-A0A7K4NP31-F1
#
_entry.id   AF-A0A7K4NP31-F1
#
_cell.length_a   1.000
_cell.length_b   1.000
_cell.length_c   1.000
_cell.angle_alpha   90.00
_cell.angle_beta   90.00
_cell.angle_gamma   90.00
#
_symmetry.space_group_name_H-M   'P 1'
#
loop_
_entity.id
_entity.type
_entity.pdbx_description
1 polymer ?
#
loop_
_entity_poly.entity_id
_entity_poly.type
_entity_poly.pdbx_seq_one_letter_code
_entity_poly.pdbx_strand_id
1 'polypeptide(L)'
;KRKVILVRVEEEYASYSSKKRPAIPIIKEIIKNFYDEEIVVMARYTSQARHLEQTFGKKIRVLNKVIDSKILLENTDVFIGSGGTMTAESALLGTPTISYDAVPNIIEAYLVRKKLVIRKTNPKQIVISIRKIFGSKNLEIKKKSKKMLDSMEDPYPILVKTMKSMLK
;
A
#
# COMPACT_ATOMS: atom_id res chain seq x y z
N LYS A 1 20.90 4.85 7.83
CA LYS A 1 20.22 3.75 7.09
C LYS A 1 19.22 4.40 6.14
N ARG A 2 19.21 4.05 4.85
CA ARG A 2 18.22 4.55 3.88
C ARG A 2 16.83 4.07 4.27
N LYS A 3 15.84 4.93 4.09
CA LYS A 3 14.42 4.64 4.28
C LYS A 3 13.88 3.89 3.07
N VAL A 4 12.95 2.97 3.31
CA VAL A 4 12.30 2.19 2.25
C VAL A 4 10.91 2.75 1.97
N ILE A 5 10.72 3.21 0.73
CA ILE A 5 9.44 3.66 0.18
C ILE A 5 8.92 2.56 -0.75
N LEU A 6 7.87 1.87 -0.33
CA LEU A 6 7.26 0.81 -1.13
C LEU A 6 6.00 1.32 -1.83
N VAL A 7 5.97 1.21 -3.16
CA VAL A 7 4.81 1.59 -3.98
C VAL A 7 4.22 0.34 -4.62
N ARG A 8 2.96 0.02 -4.33
CA ARG A 8 2.17 -0.99 -5.05
C ARG A 8 1.29 -0.28 -6.07
N VAL A 9 1.57 -0.51 -7.35
CA VAL A 9 0.83 0.12 -8.45
C VAL A 9 -0.56 -0.49 -8.63
N GLU A 10 -1.43 0.24 -9.32
CA GLU A 10 -2.83 -0.08 -9.53
C GLU A 10 -3.07 -1.37 -10.33
N GLU A 11 -4.27 -1.92 -10.13
CA GLU A 11 -4.80 -3.04 -10.90
C GLU A 11 -5.33 -2.56 -12.25
N GLU A 12 -4.61 -2.87 -13.34
CA GLU A 12 -4.94 -2.42 -14.70
C GLU A 12 -5.95 -3.32 -15.42
N TYR A 13 -6.09 -4.59 -15.01
CA TYR A 13 -6.95 -5.57 -15.70
C TYR A 13 -8.28 -5.87 -14.99
N ALA A 14 -8.50 -5.33 -13.78
CA ALA A 14 -9.80 -5.45 -13.14
C ALA A 14 -10.89 -4.74 -13.94
N SER A 15 -12.10 -5.31 -13.93
CA SER A 15 -13.28 -4.74 -14.59
C SER A 15 -13.63 -3.34 -14.07
N TYR A 16 -13.32 -3.05 -12.81
CA TYR A 16 -13.52 -1.74 -12.18
C TYR A 16 -12.36 -0.75 -12.43
N SER A 17 -11.32 -1.14 -13.18
CA SER A 17 -10.15 -0.28 -13.40
C SER A 17 -10.46 0.86 -14.38
N SER A 18 -10.05 2.07 -14.01
CA SER A 18 -10.18 3.25 -14.88
C SER A 18 -9.17 3.30 -16.03
N LYS A 19 -8.26 2.31 -16.14
CA LYS A 19 -7.09 2.27 -17.05
C LYS A 19 -6.13 3.46 -16.94
N LYS A 20 -6.39 4.41 -16.03
CA LYS A 20 -5.48 5.51 -15.71
C LYS A 20 -4.29 4.94 -14.94
N ARG A 21 -3.13 5.58 -15.12
CA ARG A 21 -1.88 5.20 -14.46
C ARG A 21 -1.41 6.23 -13.42
N PRO A 22 -2.16 6.49 -12.33
CA PRO A 22 -1.79 7.49 -11.33
C PRO A 22 -0.49 7.16 -10.59
N ALA A 23 -0.06 5.89 -10.52
CA ALA A 23 1.22 5.56 -9.90
C ALA A 23 2.42 6.19 -10.62
N ILE A 24 2.39 6.34 -11.94
CA ILE A 24 3.51 6.90 -12.72
C ILE A 24 3.88 8.32 -12.27
N PRO A 25 2.97 9.32 -12.27
CA PRO A 25 3.30 10.65 -11.78
C PRO A 25 3.63 10.67 -10.28
N ILE A 26 3.07 9.77 -9.48
CA ILE A 26 3.41 9.64 -8.05
C ILE A 26 4.87 9.19 -7.87
N ILE A 27 5.27 8.11 -8.55
CA ILE A 27 6.63 7.57 -8.53
C ILE A 27 7.62 8.64 -9.02
N LYS A 28 7.28 9.36 -10.10
CA LYS A 28 8.12 10.46 -10.61
C LYS A 28 8.36 11.55 -9.55
N GLU A 29 7.31 11.95 -8.82
CA GLU A 29 7.42 12.97 -7.77
C GLU A 29 8.19 12.44 -6.54
N ILE A 30 8.03 11.15 -6.19
CA ILE A 30 8.80 10.50 -5.12
C ILE A 30 10.29 10.50 -5.47
N ILE A 31 10.67 10.02 -6.67
CA ILE A 31 12.06 10.00 -7.15
C ILE A 31 12.70 11.38 -7.07
N LYS A 32 11.96 12.43 -7.46
CA LYS A 32 12.47 13.81 -7.43
C LYS A 32 12.81 14.28 -6.01
N ASN A 33 12.06 13.86 -5.01
CA ASN A 33 12.16 14.37 -3.64
C ASN A 33 12.93 13.46 -2.67
N PHE A 34 13.10 12.18 -3.03
CA PHE A 34 13.68 11.14 -2.19
C PHE A 34 14.70 10.29 -2.97
N TYR A 35 15.53 10.92 -3.80
CA TYR A 35 16.50 10.25 -4.67
C TYR A 35 17.59 9.46 -3.91
N ASP A 36 17.83 9.81 -2.65
CA ASP A 36 18.79 9.12 -1.76
C ASP A 36 18.18 7.93 -1.01
N GLU A 37 16.86 7.74 -1.11
CA GLU A 37 16.12 6.68 -0.40
C GLU A 37 15.89 5.45 -1.28
N GLU A 38 15.55 4.32 -0.67
CA GLU A 38 15.24 3.11 -1.43
C GLU A 38 13.79 3.14 -1.91
N ILE A 39 13.59 3.36 -3.21
CA ILE A 39 12.27 3.35 -3.84
C ILE A 39 12.03 1.99 -4.47
N VAL A 40 11.11 1.23 -3.89
CA VAL A 40 10.74 -0.12 -4.33
C VAL A 40 9.34 -0.05 -4.93
N VAL A 41 9.16 -0.60 -6.13
CA VAL A 41 7.88 -0.58 -6.85
C VAL A 41 7.44 -2.00 -7.18
N MET A 42 6.27 -2.39 -6.70
CA MET A 42 5.71 -3.71 -6.95
C MET A 42 4.71 -3.67 -8.10
N ALA A 43 5.08 -4.24 -9.23
CA ALA A 43 4.18 -4.43 -10.37
C ALA A 43 3.24 -5.62 -10.14
N ARG A 44 2.00 -5.53 -10.64
CA ARG A 44 1.07 -6.67 -10.64
C ARG A 44 1.35 -7.65 -11.77
N TYR A 45 1.83 -7.14 -12.91
CA TYR A 45 2.07 -7.91 -14.13
C TYR A 45 3.47 -7.67 -14.68
N THR A 46 3.99 -8.64 -15.42
CA THR A 46 5.29 -8.55 -16.09
C THR A 46 5.35 -7.41 -17.12
N SER A 47 4.27 -7.15 -17.84
CA SER A 47 4.16 -6.01 -18.77
C SER A 47 4.32 -4.67 -18.04
N GLN A 48 3.64 -4.53 -16.89
CA GLN A 48 3.72 -3.35 -16.04
C GLN A 48 5.11 -3.17 -15.44
N ALA A 49 5.75 -4.27 -15.01
CA ALA A 49 7.13 -4.25 -14.51
C ALA A 49 8.11 -3.72 -15.57
N ARG A 50 8.05 -4.28 -16.80
CA ARG A 50 8.89 -3.82 -17.92
C ARG A 50 8.67 -2.34 -18.23
N HIS A 51 7.43 -1.88 -18.23
CA HIS A 51 7.12 -0.48 -18.47
C HIS A 51 7.73 0.44 -17.39
N LEU A 52 7.65 0.05 -16.11
CA LEU A 52 8.26 0.78 -15.00
C LEU A 52 9.79 0.82 -15.10
N GLU A 53 10.42 -0.30 -15.43
CA GLU A 53 11.88 -0.41 -15.64
C GLU A 53 12.35 0.48 -16.81
N GLN A 54 11.63 0.47 -17.93
CA GLN A 54 11.92 1.35 -19.07
C GLN A 54 11.74 2.84 -18.73
N THR A 55 10.74 3.18 -17.92
CA THR A 55 10.39 4.57 -17.61
C THR A 55 11.33 5.18 -16.57
N PHE A 56 11.72 4.42 -15.55
CA PHE A 56 12.44 4.94 -14.40
C PHE A 56 13.88 4.39 -14.27
N GLY A 57 14.21 3.33 -15.00
CA GLY A 57 15.54 2.71 -14.99
C GLY A 57 15.99 2.34 -13.58
N LYS A 58 17.26 2.62 -13.28
CA LYS A 58 17.90 2.29 -11.99
C LYS A 58 17.48 3.20 -10.82
N LYS A 59 16.57 4.16 -11.04
CA LYS A 59 16.08 5.05 -9.98
C LYS A 59 15.09 4.38 -9.03
N ILE A 60 14.58 3.21 -9.42
CA ILE A 60 13.67 2.39 -8.62
C ILE A 60 14.12 0.93 -8.68
N ARG A 61 13.74 0.15 -7.67
CA ARG A 61 13.81 -1.31 -7.68
C ARG A 61 12.44 -1.88 -7.99
N VAL A 62 12.27 -2.50 -9.16
CA VAL A 62 11.00 -3.13 -9.55
C VAL A 62 10.94 -4.57 -9.03
N LEU A 63 9.85 -4.91 -8.36
CA LEU A 63 9.53 -6.25 -7.90
C LEU A 63 8.46 -6.86 -8.81
N ASN A 64 8.81 -7.97 -9.47
CA ASN A 64 7.96 -8.65 -10.46
C ASN A 64 7.72 -10.15 -10.14
N LYS A 65 8.21 -10.63 -8.98
CA LYS A 65 8.04 -12.01 -8.50
C LYS A 65 7.18 -12.05 -7.24
N VAL A 66 6.67 -13.24 -6.92
CA VAL A 66 6.00 -13.51 -5.64
C VAL A 66 7.02 -13.29 -4.52
N ILE A 67 6.65 -12.46 -3.56
CA ILE A 67 7.47 -12.08 -2.41
C ILE A 67 6.59 -12.25 -1.17
N ASP A 68 7.19 -12.63 -0.06
CA ASP A 68 6.53 -12.58 1.24
C ASP A 68 6.15 -11.13 1.56
N SER A 69 4.86 -10.81 1.37
CA SER A 69 4.32 -9.47 1.54
C SER A 69 4.42 -8.99 2.98
N LYS A 70 4.33 -9.89 3.96
CA LYS A 70 4.42 -9.54 5.38
C LYS A 70 5.83 -9.07 5.71
N ILE A 71 6.85 -9.85 5.38
CA ILE A 71 8.25 -9.48 5.63
C ILE A 71 8.58 -8.17 4.90
N LEU A 72 8.11 -8.02 3.66
CA LEU A 72 8.34 -6.81 2.88
C LEU A 72 7.71 -5.57 3.53
N LEU A 73 6.46 -5.67 4.01
CA LEU A 73 5.77 -4.57 4.68
C LEU A 73 6.40 -4.23 6.04
N GLU A 74 6.79 -5.22 6.83
CA GLU A 74 7.47 -4.99 8.12
C GLU A 74 8.81 -4.26 7.99
N ASN A 75 9.48 -4.41 6.84
CA ASN A 75 10.73 -3.74 6.51
C ASN A 75 10.54 -2.44 5.70
N THR A 76 9.31 -1.99 5.53
CA THR A 76 8.97 -0.76 4.80
C THR A 76 8.77 0.41 5.77
N ASP A 77 9.38 1.57 5.49
CA ASP A 77 9.17 2.78 6.31
C ASP A 77 7.87 3.52 5.94
N VAL A 78 7.47 3.47 4.65
CA VAL A 78 6.18 3.97 4.18
C VAL A 78 5.67 3.18 2.98
N PHE A 79 4.41 2.78 3.04
CA PHE A 79 3.71 2.10 1.95
C PHE A 79 2.78 3.05 1.22
N ILE A 80 2.77 2.98 -0.11
CA ILE A 80 1.88 3.72 -1.00
C ILE A 80 1.14 2.72 -1.87
N GLY A 81 -0.20 2.73 -1.81
CA GLY A 81 -1.02 1.78 -2.56
C GLY A 81 -2.33 2.36 -3.08
N SER A 82 -2.96 1.62 -3.99
CA SER A 82 -4.19 2.05 -4.68
C SER A 82 -5.47 1.94 -3.83
N GLY A 83 -5.39 1.42 -2.62
CA GLY A 83 -6.54 1.15 -1.73
C GLY A 83 -6.94 -0.33 -1.63
N GLY A 84 -6.29 -1.24 -2.35
CA GLY A 84 -6.63 -2.68 -2.34
C GLY A 84 -6.15 -3.44 -1.10
N THR A 85 -6.14 -4.77 -1.17
CA THR A 85 -5.79 -5.68 -0.06
C THR A 85 -4.49 -5.30 0.63
N MET A 86 -3.41 -5.08 -0.14
CA MET A 86 -2.11 -4.77 0.42
C MET A 86 -2.07 -3.41 1.16
N THR A 87 -2.97 -2.47 0.82
CA THR A 87 -3.17 -1.22 1.57
C THR A 87 -3.82 -1.49 2.93
N ALA A 88 -4.76 -2.43 3.00
CA ALA A 88 -5.34 -2.84 4.28
C ALA A 88 -4.32 -3.60 5.14
N GLU A 89 -3.59 -4.55 4.53
CA GLU A 89 -2.53 -5.31 5.19
C GLU A 89 -1.45 -4.40 5.77
N SER A 90 -0.93 -3.45 4.98
CA SER A 90 0.11 -2.52 5.45
C SER A 90 -0.35 -1.69 6.65
N ALA A 91 -1.60 -1.20 6.60
CA ALA A 91 -2.19 -0.41 7.67
C ALA A 91 -2.38 -1.22 8.96
N LEU A 92 -2.84 -2.48 8.85
CA LEU A 92 -3.06 -3.36 10.00
C LEU A 92 -1.76 -3.89 10.59
N LEU A 93 -0.72 -4.07 9.78
CA LEU A 93 0.64 -4.38 10.24
C LEU A 93 1.33 -3.16 10.92
N GLY A 94 0.70 -1.99 10.92
CA GLY A 94 1.24 -0.78 11.54
C GLY A 94 2.31 -0.08 10.72
N THR A 95 2.41 -0.41 9.42
CA THR A 95 3.25 0.31 8.47
C THR A 95 2.56 1.62 8.09
N PRO A 96 3.25 2.78 8.16
CA PRO A 96 2.68 4.04 7.70
C PRO A 96 2.19 3.92 6.26
N THR A 97 0.89 4.16 6.05
CA THR A 97 0.22 3.82 4.80
C THR A 97 -0.44 5.04 4.18
N ILE A 98 -0.11 5.30 2.91
CA ILE A 98 -0.76 6.30 2.08
C ILE A 98 -1.55 5.59 0.98
N SER A 99 -2.84 5.90 0.87
CA SER A 99 -3.69 5.45 -0.23
C SER A 99 -3.84 6.58 -1.24
N TYR A 100 -3.63 6.28 -2.52
CA TYR A 100 -3.94 7.22 -3.61
C TYR A 100 -5.30 6.95 -4.27
N ASP A 101 -6.14 6.12 -3.64
CA ASP A 101 -7.57 5.94 -3.94
C ASP A 101 -7.89 5.70 -5.43
N ALA A 102 -7.06 4.90 -6.11
CA ALA A 102 -7.33 4.50 -7.49
C ALA A 102 -8.41 3.41 -7.56
N VAL A 103 -8.67 2.72 -6.45
CA VAL A 103 -9.75 1.72 -6.30
C VAL A 103 -10.57 2.07 -5.06
N PRO A 104 -11.61 2.92 -5.19
CA PRO A 104 -12.48 3.26 -4.08
C PRO A 104 -13.15 2.01 -3.52
N ASN A 105 -13.01 1.77 -2.22
CA ASN A 105 -13.63 0.63 -1.57
C ASN A 105 -13.95 0.91 -0.10
N ILE A 106 -14.89 0.13 0.44
CA ILE A 106 -15.41 0.31 1.80
C ILE A 106 -14.35 0.07 2.88
N ILE A 107 -13.40 -0.83 2.62
CA ILE A 107 -12.33 -1.20 3.57
C ILE A 107 -11.36 -0.03 3.73
N GLU A 108 -10.87 0.52 2.61
CA GLU A 108 -9.98 1.68 2.64
C GLU A 108 -10.70 2.87 3.29
N ALA A 109 -11.96 3.13 2.94
CA ALA A 109 -12.74 4.21 3.55
C ALA A 109 -12.88 4.03 5.07
N TYR A 110 -13.05 2.80 5.53
CA TYR A 110 -13.07 2.48 6.95
C TYR A 110 -11.72 2.76 7.62
N LEU A 111 -10.61 2.33 7.03
CA LEU A 111 -9.27 2.53 7.58
C LEU A 111 -8.85 4.00 7.61
N VAL A 112 -9.28 4.79 6.63
CA VAL A 112 -9.12 6.26 6.62
C VAL A 112 -9.87 6.88 7.80
N ARG A 113 -11.14 6.50 8.03
CA ARG A 113 -11.92 6.97 9.19
C ARG A 113 -11.26 6.59 10.52
N LYS A 114 -10.64 5.42 10.60
CA LYS A 114 -9.86 4.97 11.78
C LYS A 114 -8.48 5.63 11.90
N LYS A 115 -8.10 6.53 10.98
CA LYS A 115 -6.79 7.20 10.93
C LYS A 115 -5.61 6.22 10.83
N LEU A 116 -5.83 5.06 10.21
CA LEU A 116 -4.79 4.06 9.92
C LEU A 116 -4.21 4.25 8.51
N VAL A 117 -4.99 4.85 7.60
CA VAL A 117 -4.57 5.16 6.22
C VAL A 117 -4.70 6.66 5.97
N ILE A 118 -3.69 7.25 5.35
CA ILE A 118 -3.73 8.64 4.87
C ILE A 118 -4.14 8.62 3.40
N ARG A 119 -5.30 9.19 3.07
CA ARG A 119 -5.73 9.30 1.66
C ARG A 119 -5.18 10.57 1.02
N LYS A 120 -4.40 10.45 -0.06
CA LYS A 120 -3.89 11.56 -0.88
C LYS A 120 -3.75 11.13 -2.34
N THR A 121 -4.45 11.81 -3.25
CA THR A 121 -4.42 11.52 -4.70
C THR A 121 -3.41 12.37 -5.48
N ASN A 122 -3.02 13.53 -4.93
CA ASN A 122 -2.07 14.44 -5.58
C ASN A 122 -0.61 14.04 -5.25
N PRO A 123 0.28 13.84 -6.26
CA PRO A 123 1.67 13.46 -6.05
C PRO A 123 2.45 14.36 -5.06
N LYS A 124 2.26 15.68 -5.11
CA LYS A 124 2.95 16.63 -4.21
C LYS A 124 2.48 16.44 -2.77
N GLN A 125 1.18 16.19 -2.57
CA GLN A 125 0.63 15.94 -1.24
C GLN A 125 1.11 14.61 -0.66
N ILE A 126 1.30 13.59 -1.49
CA ILE A 126 1.90 12.31 -1.08
C ILE A 126 3.32 12.54 -0.58
N VAL A 127 4.15 13.27 -1.33
CA VAL A 127 5.51 13.62 -0.91
C VAL A 127 5.54 14.37 0.42
N ILE A 128 4.63 15.34 0.62
CA ILE A 128 4.50 16.05 1.90
C ILE A 128 4.18 15.08 3.04
N SER A 129 3.27 14.13 2.82
CA SER A 129 2.94 13.10 3.81
C SER A 129 4.13 12.18 4.10
N ILE A 130 4.89 11.75 3.09
CA ILE A 130 6.10 10.93 3.27
C ILE A 130 7.11 11.67 4.15
N ARG A 131 7.35 12.97 3.88
CA ARG A 131 8.28 13.78 4.67
C ARG A 131 7.86 13.87 6.14
N LYS A 132 6.56 14.03 6.42
CA LYS A 132 6.01 14.02 7.78
C LYS A 132 6.19 12.65 8.46
N ILE A 133 5.96 11.56 7.72
CA ILE A 133 6.13 10.20 8.22
C ILE A 133 7.60 9.95 8.61
N PHE A 134 8.55 10.35 7.76
CA PHE A 134 9.99 10.19 8.02
C PHE A 134 10.48 11.02 9.22
N GLY A 135 9.89 12.19 9.45
CA GLY A 135 10.18 13.03 10.62
C GLY A 135 9.57 12.54 11.94
N SER A 136 8.80 11.44 11.95
CA SER A 136 8.08 10.95 13.13
C SER A 136 8.45 9.50 13.46
N LYS A 137 8.28 9.10 14.74
CA LYS A 137 8.55 7.72 15.18
C LYS A 137 7.44 6.72 14.80
N ASN A 138 6.33 7.16 14.20
CA ASN A 138 5.16 6.36 13.80
C ASN A 138 4.60 5.41 14.90
N LEU A 139 4.93 5.66 16.17
CA LEU A 139 4.59 4.77 17.28
C LEU A 139 3.07 4.70 17.53
N GLU A 140 2.38 5.81 17.27
CA GLU A 140 0.93 5.90 17.40
C GLU A 140 0.21 5.04 16.36
N ILE A 141 0.70 4.98 15.12
CA ILE A 141 0.13 4.14 14.06
C ILE A 141 0.24 2.67 14.46
N LYS A 142 1.40 2.22 14.94
CA LYS A 142 1.62 0.86 15.42
C LYS A 142 0.69 0.49 16.58
N LYS A 143 0.48 1.40 17.53
CA LYS A 143 -0.45 1.17 18.65
C LYS A 143 -1.89 1.07 18.17
N LYS A 144 -2.32 1.94 17.27
CA LYS A 144 -3.68 1.92 16.69
C LYS A 144 -3.92 0.68 15.85
N SER A 145 -2.94 0.29 15.03
CA SER A 145 -3.06 -0.89 14.17
C SER A 145 -3.18 -2.16 15.00
N LYS A 146 -2.34 -2.30 16.03
CA LYS A 146 -2.43 -3.41 16.99
C LYS A 146 -3.81 -3.46 17.67
N LYS A 147 -4.27 -2.34 18.23
CA LYS A 147 -5.61 -2.26 18.86
C LYS A 147 -6.74 -2.63 17.89
N MET A 148 -6.63 -2.22 16.63
CA MET A 148 -7.60 -2.56 15.59
C MET A 148 -7.58 -4.06 15.30
N LEU A 149 -6.40 -4.65 15.11
CA LEU A 149 -6.25 -6.08 14.85
C LEU A 149 -6.77 -6.93 16.01
N ASP A 150 -6.44 -6.55 17.25
CA ASP A 150 -6.90 -7.23 18.47
C ASP A 150 -8.43 -7.17 18.66
N SER A 151 -9.12 -6.26 17.96
CA SER A 151 -10.58 -6.13 17.98
C SER A 151 -11.29 -6.91 16.88
N MET A 152 -10.56 -7.51 15.94
CA MET A 152 -11.13 -8.29 14.85
C MET A 152 -11.47 -9.70 15.33
N GLU A 153 -12.60 -10.22 14.85
CA GLU A 153 -12.95 -11.63 15.03
C GLU A 153 -12.15 -12.52 14.08
N ASP A 154 -11.92 -13.77 14.49
CA ASP A 154 -11.40 -14.80 13.58
C ASP A 154 -12.49 -15.17 12.56
N PRO A 155 -12.29 -14.95 11.25
CA PRO A 155 -13.29 -15.29 10.24
C PRO A 155 -13.45 -16.80 10.05
N TYR A 156 -12.47 -17.63 10.44
CA TYR A 156 -12.51 -19.07 10.16
C TYR A 156 -13.68 -19.80 10.86
N PRO A 157 -13.92 -19.63 12.17
CA PRO A 157 -15.09 -20.21 12.84
C PRO A 157 -16.42 -19.78 12.22
N ILE A 158 -16.52 -18.53 11.80
CA ILE A 158 -17.74 -17.95 11.20
C ILE A 158 -17.99 -18.58 9.83
N LEU A 159 -16.94 -18.70 9.01
CA LEU A 159 -17.00 -19.35 7.71
C LEU A 159 -17.45 -20.81 7.84
N VAL A 160 -16.82 -21.58 8.72
CA VAL A 160 -17.16 -22.99 8.95
C VAL A 160 -18.61 -23.15 9.43
N LYS A 161 -19.07 -22.30 10.36
CA LYS A 161 -20.46 -22.29 10.82
C LYS A 161 -21.43 -22.00 9.67
N THR A 162 -21.12 -21.02 8.83
CA THR A 162 -21.96 -20.62 7.70
C THR A 162 -22.05 -21.72 6.66
N MET A 163 -20.93 -22.34 6.27
CA MET A 163 -20.92 -23.47 5.33
C MET A 163 -21.78 -24.65 5.84
N LYS A 164 -21.65 -25.00 7.13
CA LYS A 164 -22.44 -26.08 7.73
C LYS A 164 -23.95 -25.78 7.74
N SER A 165 -24.35 -24.51 7.86
CA SER A 165 -25.77 -24.12 7.81
C SER A 165 -26.40 -24.21 6.42
N MET A 166 -25.60 -24.12 5.36
CA MET A 166 -26.08 -24.22 3.96
C MET A 166 -26.16 -25.66 3.44
N LEU A 167 -25.55 -26.61 4.15
CA LEU A 167 -25.55 -28.04 3.81
C LEU A 167 -26.69 -28.82 4.51
N LYS A 168 -27.57 -28.13 5.25
CA LYS A 168 -28.80 -28.67 5.81
C LYS A 168 -29.97 -28.31 4.91
#